data_AF-A0A956G1G5-F1
#
_entry.id   AF-A0A956G1G5-F1
#
_cell.length_a   1.000
_cell.length_b   1.000
_cell.length_c   1.000
_cell.angle_alpha   90.00
_cell.angle_beta   90.00
_cell.angle_gamma   90.00
#
_symmetry.space_group_name_H-M   'P 1'
#
loop_
_entity.id
_entity.type
_entity.pdbx_description
1 polymer ?
#
loop_
_entity_poly.entity_id
_entity_poly.type
_entity_poly.pdbx_seq_one_letter_code
_entity_poly.pdbx_strand_id
1 'polypeptide(L)' 'MTEREARELLVERVVSAWRPPPTRDGTLAFHPSWHDLDEQGRDEAFVAAELARALEAAMDGESLSSTGRAVMARIRAAQR' A
#
# COMPACT_ATOMS: atom_id res chain seq x y z
N MET A 1 -14.77 19.59 10.18
CA MET A 1 -14.29 18.22 9.96
C MET A 1 -14.56 17.44 11.22
N THR A 2 -15.32 16.37 11.10
CA THR A 2 -15.62 15.43 12.19
C THR A 2 -14.45 14.49 12.42
N GLU A 3 -14.40 13.83 13.57
CA GLU A 3 -13.38 12.82 13.88
C GLU A 3 -13.39 11.66 12.86
N ARG A 4 -14.60 11.26 12.42
CA ARG A 4 -14.76 10.24 11.37
C ARG A 4 -14.15 10.67 10.05
N GLU A 5 -14.46 11.88 9.58
CA GLU A 5 -13.91 12.43 8.33
C GLU A 5 -12.38 12.57 8.40
N ALA A 6 -11.85 12.96 9.56
CA ALA A 6 -10.40 13.01 9.78
C ALA A 6 -9.75 11.63 9.66
N ARG A 7 -10.37 10.58 10.23
CA ARG A 7 -9.90 9.21 10.12
C ARG A 7 -9.99 8.66 8.69
N GLU A 8 -11.09 8.90 8.00
CA GLU A 8 -11.28 8.52 6.59
C GLU A 8 -10.16 9.09 5.70
N LEU A 9 -9.78 10.36 5.91
CA LEU A 9 -8.66 10.99 5.20
C LEU A 9 -7.30 10.35 5.54
N LEU A 10 -7.07 9.97 6.80
CA LEU A 10 -5.84 9.29 7.19
C LEU A 10 -5.74 7.89 6.56
N VAL A 11 -6.86 7.15 6.55
CA VAL A 11 -6.97 5.84 5.89
C VAL A 11 -6.70 5.98 4.40
N GLU A 12 -7.32 6.96 3.72
CA GLU A 12 -7.10 7.22 2.30
C GLU A 12 -5.62 7.51 2.00
N ARG A 13 -4.98 8.36 2.81
CA ARG A 13 -3.54 8.67 2.66
C ARG A 13 -2.68 7.43 2.79
N VAL A 14 -2.94 6.59 3.79
CA VAL A 14 -2.18 5.35 4.04
C VAL A 14 -2.37 4.33 2.91
N VAL A 15 -3.58 4.22 2.36
CA VAL A 15 -3.93 3.25 1.31
C VAL A 15 -3.47 3.72 -0.08
N SER A 16 -3.14 5.00 -0.23
CA SER A 16 -2.67 5.59 -1.49
C SER A 16 -1.42 4.89 -2.07
N ALA A 17 -1.07 5.22 -3.32
CA ALA A 17 0.08 4.67 -4.04
C ALA A 17 1.46 5.16 -3.51
N TRP A 18 1.55 5.56 -2.23
CA TRP A 18 2.79 5.96 -1.60
C TRP A 18 3.71 4.75 -1.41
N ARG A 19 4.74 4.66 -2.26
CA ARG A 19 5.74 3.58 -2.23
C ARG A 19 7.14 4.17 -2.44
N PRO A 20 7.79 4.69 -1.38
CA PRO A 20 9.16 5.14 -1.48
C PRO A 20 10.07 3.97 -1.88
N PRO A 21 11.20 4.24 -2.56
CA PRO A 21 12.18 3.21 -2.81
C PRO A 21 12.69 2.62 -1.48
N PRO A 22 13.00 1.31 -1.42
CA PRO A 22 13.63 0.72 -0.24
C PRO A 22 14.89 1.50 0.14
N THR A 23 15.13 1.64 1.43
CA THR A 23 16.40 2.18 1.92
C THR A 23 17.55 1.23 1.56
N ARG A 24 18.80 1.73 1.59
CA ARG A 24 19.98 0.92 1.21
C ARG A 24 20.17 -0.32 2.08
N ASP A 25 19.73 -0.27 3.33
CA ASP A 25 19.72 -1.35 4.31
C ASP A 25 18.49 -2.28 4.20
N GLY A 26 17.56 -2.01 3.27
CA GLY A 26 16.37 -2.84 3.04
C GLY A 26 15.21 -2.57 4.00
N THR A 27 15.30 -1.52 4.82
CA THR A 27 14.23 -1.13 5.74
C THR A 27 12.98 -0.68 4.97
N LEU A 28 11.83 -1.17 5.41
CA LEU A 28 10.53 -0.75 4.89
C LEU A 28 10.16 0.61 5.46
N ALA A 29 9.74 1.53 4.60
CA ALA A 29 9.20 2.81 5.00
C ALA A 29 7.66 2.74 4.98
N PHE A 30 7.03 3.20 6.06
CA PHE A 30 5.58 3.30 6.19
C PHE A 30 5.13 4.73 5.91
N HIS A 31 3.91 4.89 5.38
CA HIS A 31 3.36 6.22 5.11
C HIS A 31 3.34 7.01 6.43
N PRO A 32 3.82 8.27 6.51
CA PRO A 32 3.90 9.01 7.78
C PRO A 32 2.58 9.04 8.56
N SER A 33 1.45 9.22 7.85
CA SER A 33 0.09 9.19 8.43
C SER A 33 -0.33 7.85 9.03
N TRP A 34 0.42 6.76 8.83
CA TRP A 34 0.19 5.50 9.53
C TRP A 34 0.27 5.67 11.04
N HIS A 35 1.20 6.50 11.51
CA HIS A 35 1.42 6.73 12.93
C HIS A 35 0.32 7.58 13.58
N ASP A 36 -0.45 8.30 12.76
CA ASP A 36 -1.58 9.12 13.21
C ASP A 36 -2.88 8.31 13.32
N LEU A 37 -2.92 7.06 12.81
CA LEU A 37 -4.06 6.16 12.96
C LEU A 37 -4.10 5.54 14.36
N ASP A 38 -5.30 5.49 14.94
CA ASP A 38 -5.65 4.66 16.08
C ASP A 38 -5.77 3.18 15.67
N GLU A 39 -6.05 2.29 16.63
CA GLU A 39 -6.17 0.85 16.38
C GLU A 39 -7.26 0.54 15.34
N GLN A 40 -8.45 1.13 15.50
CA GLN A 40 -9.55 0.96 14.56
C GLN A 40 -9.19 1.45 13.15
N GLY A 41 -8.55 2.61 13.03
CA GLY A 41 -8.12 3.15 11.75
C GLY A 41 -7.09 2.28 11.04
N ARG A 42 -6.24 1.56 11.78
CA ARG A 42 -5.28 0.61 11.20
C ARG A 42 -5.98 -0.63 10.64
N ASP A 43 -7.00 -1.14 11.31
CA ASP A 43 -7.81 -2.24 10.81
C ASP A 43 -8.59 -1.82 9.55
N GLU A 44 -9.20 -0.63 9.56
CA GLU A 44 -9.87 -0.04 8.41
C GLU A 44 -8.90 0.12 7.22
N ALA A 45 -7.69 0.63 7.46
CA ALA A 45 -6.65 0.77 6.44
C ALA A 45 -6.18 -0.55 5.88
N PHE A 46 -6.07 -1.60 6.70
CA PHE A 46 -5.71 -2.94 6.23
C PHE A 46 -6.75 -3.50 5.25
N VAL A 47 -8.03 -3.45 5.63
CA VAL A 47 -9.13 -3.94 4.78
C VAL A 47 -9.21 -3.12 3.48
N ALA A 48 -9.09 -1.80 3.56
CA ALA A 48 -9.08 -0.93 2.39
C ALA A 48 -7.88 -1.20 1.47
N ALA A 49 -6.70 -1.51 2.02
CA ALA A 49 -5.50 -1.84 1.25
C ALA A 49 -5.61 -3.21 0.54
N GLU A 50 -6.28 -4.19 1.13
CA GLU A 50 -6.60 -5.47 0.47
C GLU A 50 -7.52 -5.24 -0.73
N LEU A 51 -8.61 -4.46 -0.53
CA LEU A 51 -9.53 -4.11 -1.61
C LEU A 51 -8.83 -3.36 -2.75
N ALA A 52 -8.01 -2.36 -2.43
CA ALA A 52 -7.25 -1.59 -3.42
C ALA A 52 -6.34 -2.51 -4.25
N ARG A 53 -5.65 -3.47 -3.61
CA ARG A 53 -4.79 -4.44 -4.30
C ARG A 53 -5.57 -5.41 -5.19
N ALA A 54 -6.75 -5.85 -4.76
CA ALA A 54 -7.62 -6.68 -5.57
C ALA A 54 -8.13 -5.94 -6.82
N LEU A 55 -8.51 -4.66 -6.66
CA LEU A 55 -8.91 -3.80 -7.77
C LEU A 55 -7.73 -3.54 -8.74
N GLU A 56 -6.53 -3.23 -8.21
CA GLU A 56 -5.32 -3.09 -9.03
C GLU A 56 -5.06 -4.35 -9.87
N ALA A 57 -5.10 -5.52 -9.24
CA ALA A 57 -4.87 -6.79 -9.91
C ALA A 57 -5.94 -7.06 -10.98
N ALA A 58 -7.21 -6.78 -10.71
CA ALA A 58 -8.29 -6.98 -11.69
C ALA A 58 -8.15 -6.10 -12.95
N MET A 59 -7.44 -4.97 -12.85
CA MET A 59 -7.17 -4.07 -13.97
C MET A 59 -5.90 -4.43 -14.76
N ASP A 60 -5.07 -5.34 -14.22
CA ASP A 60 -3.81 -5.74 -14.84
C ASP A 60 -3.99 -6.99 -15.72
N GLY A 61 -3.39 -7.00 -16.91
CA GLY A 61 -3.52 -8.10 -17.87
C GLY A 61 -2.91 -9.43 -17.39
N GLU A 62 -1.96 -9.39 -16.44
CA GLU A 62 -1.39 -10.57 -15.79
C GLU A 62 -2.06 -10.84 -14.42
N SER A 63 -3.13 -10.12 -14.08
CA SER A 63 -3.80 -10.16 -12.78
C SER A 63 -2.86 -9.84 -11.59
N LEU A 64 -1.87 -8.96 -11.81
CA LEU A 64 -0.89 -8.58 -10.80
C LEU A 64 -1.16 -7.18 -10.23
N SER A 65 -1.04 -7.04 -8.91
CA SER A 65 -0.95 -5.71 -8.29
C SER A 65 0.35 -5.00 -8.69
N SER A 66 0.45 -3.70 -8.39
CA SER A 66 1.69 -2.93 -8.54
C SER A 66 2.89 -3.59 -7.84
N THR A 67 2.66 -4.15 -6.65
CA THR A 67 3.67 -4.91 -5.89
C THR A 67 4.02 -6.22 -6.59
N GLY A 68 3.02 -6.97 -7.08
CA GLY A 68 3.23 -8.21 -7.83
C GLY A 68 4.11 -7.99 -9.06
N ARG A 69 3.84 -6.95 -9.86
CA ARG A 69 4.68 -6.56 -11.01
C ARG A 69 6.12 -6.26 -10.60
N ALA A 70 6.32 -5.53 -9.51
CA ALA A 70 7.66 -5.17 -9.02
C ALA A 70 8.46 -6.39 -8.52
N VAL A 71 7.80 -7.39 -7.94
CA VAL A 71 8.42 -8.66 -7.55
C VAL A 71 8.79 -9.49 -8.79
N MET A 72 7.86 -9.65 -9.73
CA MET A 72 8.12 -10.41 -10.96
C MET A 72 9.26 -9.80 -11.79
N ALA A 73 9.35 -8.47 -11.84
CA ALA A 73 10.47 -7.78 -12.49
C ALA A 73 11.83 -8.13 -11.84
N ARG A 74 11.89 -8.20 -10.50
CA ARG A 74 13.12 -8.58 -9.76
C ARG A 74 13.52 -10.03 -10.01
N ILE A 75 12.56 -10.96 -10.01
CA ILE A 75 12.81 -12.38 -10.31
C ILE A 75 13.39 -12.54 -11.72
N ARG A 76 12.75 -11.91 -12.72
CA ARG A 76 13.21 -11.94 -14.12
C ARG A 76 14.60 -11.34 -14.28
N ALA A 77 14.95 -10.31 -13.48
CA ALA A 77 16.28 -9.71 -13.50
C ALA A 77 17.35 -10.62 -12.87
N ALA A 78 17.02 -11.36 -11.81
CA ALA A 78 17.95 -12.27 -11.13
C ALA A 78 18.26 -13.55 -11.92
N GLN A 79 17.45 -13.87 -12.94
CA GLN A 79 17.63 -15.03 -13.81
C GLN A 79 18.50 -14.76 -15.05
N ARG A 80 18.89 -13.50 -15.27
CA ARG A 80 19.80 -13.08 -16.35
C ARG A 80 21.23 -13.06 -15.86
#